data_AF-A0A0D0BN24-F1
#
_entry.id   AF-A0A0D0BN24-F1
#
_cell.length_a   1.000
_cell.length_b   1.000
_cell.length_c   1.000
_cell.angle_alpha   90.00
_cell.angle_beta   90.00
_cell.angle_gamma   90.00
#
_symmetry.space_group_name_H-M   'P 1'
#
loop_
_entity.id
_entity.type
_entity.pdbx_description
1 polymer ?
#
loop_
_entity_poly.entity_id
_entity_poly.type
_entity_poly.pdbx_seq_one_letter_code
_entity_poly.pdbx_strand_id
1 'polypeptide(L)'
;MLRPSTLRPALRSRVAHSTRFASTGSNPQVEAAQKKAQEVLSSTQQTASKAFDSAKKMAGPLGETAANLLGSYQQPVLYNLAVFREIVKHVYRAEGLSPPSVETVRSAYKTLWSNATSVAFWQKAVNSGEILRIGIYGLEAYGIFKIGEMVGRRSIIGYKLD
;
A
#
# COMPACT_ATOMS: atom_id res chain seq x y z
N MET A 1 -34.40 21.90 -56.41
CA MET A 1 -32.97 22.19 -56.65
C MET A 1 -32.41 22.93 -55.43
N LEU A 2 -31.47 22.28 -54.73
CA LEU A 2 -30.43 22.75 -53.80
C LEU A 2 -30.74 23.96 -52.87
N ARG A 3 -30.94 23.68 -51.57
CA ARG A 3 -30.84 24.67 -50.47
C ARG A 3 -29.52 24.45 -49.71
N PRO A 4 -28.78 25.52 -49.35
CA PRO A 4 -27.39 25.43 -48.90
C PRO A 4 -27.26 25.09 -47.41
N SER A 5 -26.11 24.49 -47.13
CA SER A 5 -25.54 24.06 -45.87
C SER A 5 -25.06 25.22 -44.99
N THR A 6 -25.37 25.16 -43.69
CA THR A 6 -24.59 25.82 -42.64
C THR A 6 -24.50 24.92 -41.41
N LEU A 7 -23.45 24.10 -41.35
CA LEU A 7 -23.05 23.39 -40.14
C LEU A 7 -22.25 24.35 -39.26
N ARG A 8 -22.83 24.79 -38.14
CA ARG A 8 -22.14 25.53 -37.08
C ARG A 8 -21.58 24.54 -36.06
N PRO A 9 -20.26 24.47 -35.81
CA PRO A 9 -19.75 23.77 -34.63
C PRO A 9 -19.95 24.67 -33.40
N ALA A 10 -20.85 24.28 -32.50
CA ALA A 10 -20.94 24.88 -31.18
C ALA A 10 -19.77 24.40 -30.31
N LEU A 11 -18.73 25.22 -30.20
CA LEU A 11 -17.69 25.08 -29.18
C LEU A 11 -18.34 25.24 -27.79
N ARG A 12 -18.65 24.13 -27.11
CA ARG A 12 -18.98 24.14 -25.69
C ARG A 12 -17.72 24.44 -24.88
N SER A 13 -17.53 25.70 -24.51
CA SER A 13 -16.59 26.10 -23.47
C SER A 13 -17.05 25.48 -22.14
N ARG A 14 -16.44 24.36 -21.72
CA ARG A 14 -16.53 23.90 -20.33
C ARG A 14 -15.71 24.85 -19.48
N VAL A 15 -16.35 25.85 -18.88
CA VAL A 15 -15.76 26.64 -17.80
C VAL A 15 -15.58 25.69 -16.61
N ALA A 16 -14.34 25.31 -16.33
CA ALA A 16 -14.01 24.61 -15.09
C ALA A 16 -14.36 25.55 -13.93
N HIS A 17 -15.38 25.18 -13.14
CA HIS A 17 -15.68 25.85 -11.89
C HIS A 17 -14.50 25.64 -10.94
N SER A 18 -13.68 26.67 -10.78
CA SER A 18 -12.67 26.75 -9.72
C SER A 18 -13.42 26.85 -8.40
N THR A 19 -13.43 25.77 -7.60
CA THR A 19 -13.79 25.85 -6.19
C THR A 19 -12.70 26.63 -5.48
N ARG A 20 -12.88 27.95 -5.39
CA ARG A 20 -12.07 28.80 -4.51
C ARG A 20 -12.35 28.39 -3.07
N PHE A 21 -11.35 27.81 -2.41
CA PHE A 21 -11.36 27.67 -0.95
C PHE A 21 -11.31 29.08 -0.36
N ALA A 22 -12.43 29.53 0.20
CA ALA A 22 -12.51 30.75 0.98
C ALA A 22 -11.86 30.50 2.35
N SER A 23 -10.60 30.88 2.51
CA SER A 23 -9.99 31.03 3.82
C SER A 23 -9.09 32.26 3.83
N THR A 24 -9.71 33.43 3.73
CA THR A 24 -9.16 34.64 4.36
C THR A 24 -10.11 34.96 5.49
N GLY A 25 -9.91 34.27 6.61
CA GLY A 25 -10.69 34.44 7.83
C GLY A 25 -9.82 34.02 8.99
N SER A 26 -9.28 35.00 9.70
CA SER A 26 -8.51 34.87 10.93
C SER A 26 -9.34 34.17 12.01
N ASN A 27 -9.24 32.84 12.08
CA ASN A 27 -9.82 32.01 13.14
C ASN A 27 -8.67 31.32 13.91
N PRO A 28 -8.52 31.56 15.23
CA PRO A 28 -7.41 31.02 16.05
C PRO A 28 -7.28 29.49 16.03
N GLN A 29 -8.36 28.76 15.73
CA GLN A 29 -8.36 27.30 15.62
C GLN A 29 -7.66 26.77 14.36
N VAL A 30 -7.62 27.54 13.27
CA VAL A 30 -6.94 27.16 12.02
C VAL A 30 -5.43 27.34 12.15
N GLU A 31 -4.98 28.37 12.88
CA GLU A 31 -3.55 28.57 13.19
C GLU A 31 -3.01 27.49 14.14
N ALA A 32 -3.80 27.03 15.11
CA ALA A 32 -3.41 25.93 16.01
C ALA A 32 -3.31 24.58 15.27
N ALA A 33 -4.24 24.33 14.33
CA ALA A 33 -4.20 23.15 13.46
C ALA A 33 -3.05 23.21 12.45
N GLN A 34 -2.74 24.39 11.90
CA GLN A 34 -1.58 24.61 11.03
C GLN A 34 -0.27 24.46 11.80
N LYS A 35 -0.16 24.98 13.03
CA LYS A 35 1.05 24.80 13.86
C LYS A 35 1.28 23.33 14.23
N LYS A 36 0.24 22.58 14.61
CA LYS A 36 0.36 21.13 14.85
C LYS A 36 0.64 20.34 13.58
N ALA A 37 0.03 20.71 12.46
CA ALA A 37 0.35 20.11 11.17
C ALA A 37 1.81 20.40 10.79
N GLN A 38 2.32 21.61 11.06
CA GLN A 38 3.69 22.02 10.76
C GLN A 38 4.71 21.35 11.70
N GLU A 39 4.33 21.08 12.95
CA GLU A 39 5.13 20.34 13.93
C GLU A 39 5.16 18.84 13.64
N VAL A 40 4.03 18.26 13.19
CA VAL A 40 3.97 16.89 12.67
C VAL A 40 4.71 16.78 11.34
N LEU A 41 4.60 17.79 10.47
CA LEU A 41 5.35 17.82 9.22
C LEU A 41 6.85 17.95 9.49
N SER A 42 7.27 18.80 10.43
CA SER A 42 8.69 19.01 10.74
C SER A 42 9.31 17.82 11.48
N SER A 43 8.60 17.18 12.40
CA SER A 43 9.04 15.93 13.06
C SER A 43 9.05 14.74 12.08
N THR A 44 8.05 14.63 11.21
CA THR A 44 8.03 13.65 10.11
C THR A 44 9.12 13.95 9.10
N GLN A 45 9.40 15.23 8.80
CA GLN A 45 10.43 15.64 7.86
C GLN A 45 11.82 15.44 8.43
N GLN A 46 12.04 15.64 9.73
CA GLN A 46 13.29 15.31 10.42
C GLN A 46 13.53 13.79 10.49
N THR A 47 12.47 13.00 10.67
CA THR A 47 12.57 11.53 10.69
C THR A 47 12.77 10.98 9.27
N ALA A 48 12.06 11.55 8.30
CA ALA A 48 12.20 11.23 6.88
C ALA A 48 13.57 11.65 6.35
N SER A 49 14.11 12.81 6.72
CA SER A 49 15.46 13.23 6.32
C SER A 49 16.53 12.35 6.96
N LYS A 50 16.42 12.00 8.25
CA LYS A 50 17.33 11.01 8.88
C LYS A 50 17.24 9.62 8.24
N ALA A 51 16.03 9.17 7.89
CA ALA A 51 15.83 7.90 7.21
C ALA A 51 16.38 7.95 5.77
N PHE A 52 16.22 9.08 5.08
CA PHE A 52 16.75 9.29 3.74
C PHE A 52 18.27 9.40 3.73
N ASP A 53 18.87 10.06 4.72
CA ASP A 53 20.32 10.13 4.91
C ASP A 53 20.89 8.75 5.27
N SER A 54 20.17 7.94 6.05
CA SER A 54 20.56 6.56 6.38
C SER A 54 20.43 5.66 5.16
N ALA A 55 19.36 5.82 4.38
CA ALA A 55 19.17 5.12 3.11
C ALA A 55 20.21 5.52 2.07
N LYS A 56 20.58 6.80 2.00
CA LYS A 56 21.64 7.32 1.11
C LYS A 56 23.01 6.77 1.51
N LYS A 57 23.29 6.68 2.81
CA LYS A 57 24.52 6.05 3.34
C LYS A 57 24.56 4.53 3.09
N MET A 58 23.42 3.84 3.22
CA MET A 58 23.32 2.41 2.90
C MET A 58 23.37 2.13 1.39
N ALA A 59 22.79 3.01 0.57
CA ALA A 59 22.83 2.90 -0.88
C ALA A 59 24.23 3.19 -1.41
N GLY A 60 24.98 4.10 -0.77
CA GLY A 60 26.41 4.30 -1.00
C GLY A 60 26.80 4.47 -2.48
N PRO A 61 28.06 4.17 -2.86
CA PRO A 61 28.53 4.27 -4.25
C PRO A 61 27.82 3.30 -5.22
N LEU A 62 27.16 2.25 -4.72
CA LEU A 62 26.33 1.35 -5.53
C LEU A 62 25.04 2.03 -6.01
N GLY A 63 24.43 2.87 -5.16
CA GLY A 63 23.28 3.68 -5.53
C GLY A 63 23.63 4.76 -6.55
N GLU A 64 24.79 5.40 -6.41
CA GLU A 64 25.26 6.43 -7.34
C GLU A 64 25.68 5.84 -8.69
N THR A 65 26.30 4.66 -8.72
CA THR A 65 26.65 3.96 -9.98
C THR A 65 25.42 3.40 -10.69
N ALA A 66 24.49 2.79 -9.96
CA ALA A 66 23.21 2.35 -10.53
C ALA A 66 22.38 3.55 -11.03
N ALA A 67 22.39 4.66 -10.30
CA ALA A 67 21.75 5.90 -10.72
C ALA A 67 22.40 6.46 -12.01
N ASN A 68 23.72 6.56 -12.06
CA ASN A 68 24.43 7.05 -13.24
C ASN A 68 24.22 6.14 -14.46
N LEU A 69 24.15 4.82 -14.28
CA LEU A 69 23.85 3.85 -15.34
C LEU A 69 22.39 3.93 -15.80
N LEU A 70 21.45 4.25 -14.90
CA LEU A 70 20.04 4.45 -15.25
C LEU A 70 19.73 5.88 -15.72
N GLY A 71 20.70 6.79 -15.82
CA GLY A 71 20.53 8.24 -15.99
C GLY A 71 19.25 8.71 -16.70
N SER A 72 19.03 8.34 -17.96
CA SER A 72 17.84 8.72 -18.75
C SER A 72 16.60 7.84 -18.53
N TYR A 73 16.78 6.61 -18.02
CA TYR A 73 15.73 5.64 -17.70
C TYR A 73 15.19 5.75 -16.26
N GLN A 74 15.79 6.57 -15.41
CA GLN A 74 15.26 6.81 -14.06
C GLN A 74 13.85 7.39 -14.10
N GLN A 75 13.61 8.35 -14.99
CA GLN A 75 12.32 9.04 -15.09
C GLN A 75 11.14 8.07 -15.33
N PRO A 76 11.18 7.16 -16.32
CA PRO A 76 10.10 6.19 -16.53
C PRO A 76 10.03 5.14 -15.41
N VAL A 77 11.15 4.70 -14.83
CA VAL A 77 11.14 3.71 -13.73
C VAL A 77 10.50 4.30 -12.48
N LEU A 78 10.88 5.52 -12.10
CA LEU A 78 10.29 6.21 -10.95
C LEU A 78 8.80 6.49 -11.16
N TYR A 79 8.41 6.88 -12.38
CA TYR A 79 7.00 7.04 -12.73
C TYR A 79 6.22 5.74 -12.57
N ASN A 80 6.72 4.63 -13.11
CA ASN A 80 6.06 3.32 -13.00
C ASN A 80 5.98 2.83 -11.55
N LEU A 81 7.02 3.07 -10.75
CA LEU A 81 6.99 2.78 -9.31
C LEU A 81 5.97 3.64 -8.58
N ALA A 82 5.84 4.92 -8.93
CA ALA A 82 4.84 5.80 -8.32
C ALA A 82 3.41 5.34 -8.66
N VAL A 83 3.15 4.98 -9.92
CA VAL A 83 1.86 4.43 -10.36
C VAL A 83 1.59 3.10 -9.65
N PHE A 84 2.55 2.19 -9.63
CA PHE A 84 2.45 0.92 -8.92
C PHE A 84 2.14 1.11 -7.44
N ARG A 85 2.79 2.08 -6.77
CA ARG A 85 2.53 2.43 -5.36
C ARG A 85 1.07 2.86 -5.14
N GLU A 86 0.51 3.68 -6.03
CA GLU A 86 -0.89 4.09 -5.91
C GLU A 86 -1.84 2.91 -6.17
N ILE A 87 -1.53 2.04 -7.13
CA ILE A 87 -2.30 0.80 -7.34
C ILE A 87 -2.29 -0.06 -6.08
N VAL A 88 -1.12 -0.28 -5.48
CA VAL A 88 -0.99 -1.04 -4.22
C VAL A 88 -1.81 -0.39 -3.10
N LYS A 89 -1.83 0.95 -2.99
CA LYS A 89 -2.64 1.66 -2.00
C LYS A 89 -4.14 1.44 -2.22
N HIS A 90 -4.60 1.44 -3.47
CA HIS A 90 -5.98 1.16 -3.81
C HIS A 90 -6.36 -0.27 -3.44
N VAL A 91 -5.54 -1.25 -3.80
CA VAL A 91 -5.73 -2.66 -3.45
C VAL A 91 -5.75 -2.84 -1.92
N TYR A 92 -4.83 -2.19 -1.19
CA TYR A 92 -4.78 -2.26 0.27
C TYR A 92 -6.10 -1.87 0.93
N ARG A 93 -6.73 -0.79 0.44
CA ARG A 93 -8.03 -0.33 0.95
C ARG A 93 -9.19 -1.18 0.45
N ALA A 94 -9.18 -1.55 -0.83
CA ALA A 94 -10.27 -2.30 -1.45
C ALA A 94 -10.36 -3.73 -0.91
N GLU A 95 -9.22 -4.39 -0.73
CA GLU A 95 -9.11 -5.77 -0.22
C GLU A 95 -9.10 -5.83 1.31
N GLY A 96 -9.22 -4.70 2.01
CA GLY A 96 -9.25 -4.68 3.47
C GLY A 96 -8.00 -5.30 4.11
N LEU A 97 -6.81 -5.08 3.52
CA LEU A 97 -5.52 -5.56 4.06
C LEU A 97 -5.10 -4.84 5.36
N SER A 98 -5.98 -4.01 5.91
CA SER A 98 -5.88 -3.49 7.27
C SER A 98 -5.89 -4.66 8.28
N PRO A 99 -5.09 -4.59 9.35
CA PRO A 99 -5.15 -5.57 10.41
C PRO A 99 -6.59 -5.74 10.91
N PRO A 100 -7.12 -6.98 11.00
CA PRO A 100 -8.47 -7.21 11.48
C PRO A 100 -8.59 -6.83 12.96
N SER A 101 -9.83 -6.61 13.40
CA SER A 101 -10.08 -6.36 14.82
C SER A 101 -9.71 -7.57 15.68
N VAL A 102 -9.30 -7.33 16.92
CA VAL A 102 -8.98 -8.40 17.88
C VAL A 102 -10.16 -9.35 18.11
N GLU A 103 -11.39 -8.85 18.04
CA GLU A 103 -12.62 -9.64 18.15
C GLU A 103 -12.72 -10.64 16.97
N THR A 104 -12.46 -10.16 15.76
CA THR A 104 -12.45 -10.98 14.53
C THR A 104 -11.39 -12.08 14.60
N VAL A 105 -10.20 -11.76 15.11
CA VAL A 105 -9.13 -12.76 15.30
C VAL A 105 -9.56 -13.83 16.31
N ARG A 106 -10.17 -13.40 17.42
CA ARG A 106 -10.65 -14.32 18.46
C ARG A 106 -11.77 -15.23 17.94
N SER A 107 -12.73 -14.70 17.19
CA SER A 107 -13.82 -15.48 16.61
C SER A 107 -13.32 -16.46 15.55
N ALA A 108 -12.37 -16.03 14.70
CA ALA A 108 -11.73 -16.90 13.72
C ALA A 108 -10.99 -18.07 14.40
N TYR A 109 -10.23 -17.79 15.45
CA TYR A 109 -9.54 -18.83 16.22
C TYR A 109 -10.51 -19.84 16.85
N LYS A 110 -11.58 -19.36 17.50
CA LYS A 110 -12.61 -20.24 18.08
C LYS A 110 -13.22 -21.17 17.01
N THR A 111 -13.54 -20.62 15.85
CA THR A 111 -14.14 -21.36 14.73
C THR A 111 -13.16 -22.39 14.16
N LEU A 112 -11.90 -21.99 13.97
CA LEU A 112 -10.86 -22.88 13.49
C LEU A 112 -10.63 -24.04 14.46
N TRP A 113 -10.57 -23.73 15.76
CA TRP A 113 -10.37 -24.74 16.80
C TRP A 113 -11.53 -25.74 16.85
N SER A 114 -12.78 -25.26 16.85
CA SER A 114 -13.95 -26.15 16.84
C SER A 114 -13.98 -27.07 15.62
N ASN A 115 -13.62 -26.54 14.44
CA ASN A 115 -13.57 -27.32 13.21
C ASN A 115 -12.42 -28.33 13.22
N ALA A 116 -11.24 -27.93 13.69
CA ALA A 116 -10.07 -28.80 13.77
C ALA A 116 -10.28 -29.99 14.71
N THR A 117 -11.01 -29.81 15.82
CA THR A 117 -11.35 -30.89 16.75
C THR A 117 -12.53 -31.77 16.30
N SER A 118 -13.26 -31.36 15.25
CA SER A 118 -14.45 -32.07 14.79
C SER A 118 -14.10 -33.16 13.79
N VAL A 119 -14.42 -34.41 14.12
CA VAL A 119 -14.26 -35.55 13.20
C VAL A 119 -15.12 -35.38 11.94
N ALA A 120 -16.34 -34.85 12.09
CA ALA A 120 -17.27 -34.64 10.98
C ALA A 120 -16.73 -33.61 9.97
N PHE A 121 -15.99 -32.60 10.43
CA PHE A 121 -15.33 -31.62 9.55
C PHE A 121 -14.30 -32.30 8.65
N TRP A 122 -13.42 -33.13 9.22
CA TRP A 122 -12.40 -33.84 8.45
C TRP A 122 -12.99 -34.88 7.50
N GLN A 123 -14.01 -35.62 7.93
CA GLN A 123 -14.73 -36.54 7.05
C GLN A 123 -15.33 -35.82 5.85
N LYS A 124 -15.98 -34.67 6.09
CA LYS A 124 -16.52 -33.83 5.02
C LYS A 124 -15.42 -33.31 4.11
N ALA A 125 -14.30 -32.82 4.66
CA ALA A 125 -13.19 -32.28 3.88
C ALA A 125 -12.56 -33.32 2.95
N VAL A 126 -12.46 -34.58 3.42
CA VAL A 126 -11.95 -35.69 2.60
C VAL A 126 -12.97 -36.06 1.52
N ASN A 127 -14.24 -36.25 1.88
CA ASN A 127 -15.28 -36.68 0.94
C ASN A 127 -15.60 -35.64 -0.15
N SER A 128 -15.45 -34.35 0.18
CA SER A 128 -15.67 -33.23 -0.76
C SER A 128 -14.44 -32.87 -1.59
N GLY A 129 -13.26 -33.43 -1.26
CA GLY A 129 -11.99 -33.04 -1.87
C GLY A 129 -11.43 -31.69 -1.38
N GLU A 130 -12.09 -31.01 -0.44
CA GLU A 130 -11.60 -29.77 0.16
C GLU A 130 -10.28 -29.93 0.93
N ILE A 131 -9.90 -31.15 1.27
CA ILE A 131 -8.64 -31.46 1.96
C ILE A 131 -7.40 -30.92 1.21
N LEU A 132 -7.43 -30.91 -0.13
CA LEU A 132 -6.34 -30.36 -0.93
C LEU A 132 -6.23 -28.85 -0.75
N ARG A 133 -7.36 -28.14 -0.72
CA ARG A 133 -7.42 -26.70 -0.49
C ARG A 133 -6.92 -26.32 0.90
N ILE A 134 -7.28 -27.11 1.92
CA ILE A 134 -6.74 -26.95 3.28
C ILE A 134 -5.21 -27.11 3.26
N GLY A 135 -4.68 -28.09 2.53
CA GLY A 135 -3.23 -28.28 2.36
C GLY A 135 -2.54 -27.09 1.69
N ILE A 136 -3.10 -26.57 0.60
CA ILE A 136 -2.59 -25.38 -0.10
C ILE A 136 -2.57 -24.17 0.84
N TYR A 137 -3.66 -23.94 1.58
CA TYR A 137 -3.71 -22.86 2.58
C TYR A 137 -2.73 -23.06 3.72
N GLY A 138 -2.46 -24.31 4.13
CA GLY A 138 -1.39 -24.62 5.07
C GLY A 138 -0.01 -24.22 4.54
N LEU A 139 0.27 -24.49 3.26
CA LEU A 139 1.52 -24.10 2.61
C LEU A 139 1.66 -22.58 2.46
N GLU A 140 0.57 -21.89 2.09
CA GLU A 140 0.53 -20.43 2.04
C GLU A 140 0.79 -19.82 3.42
N ALA A 141 0.15 -20.34 4.47
CA ALA A 141 0.37 -19.91 5.85
C ALA A 141 1.83 -20.14 6.29
N TYR A 142 2.44 -21.26 5.91
CA TYR A 142 3.86 -21.52 6.15
C TYR A 142 4.76 -20.52 5.42
N GLY A 143 4.43 -20.17 4.17
CA GLY A 143 5.14 -19.13 3.42
C GLY A 143 5.09 -17.77 4.13
N ILE A 144 3.91 -17.33 4.56
CA ILE A 144 3.72 -16.06 5.30
C ILE A 144 4.48 -16.09 6.63
N PHE A 145 4.46 -17.22 7.34
CA PHE A 145 5.24 -17.41 8.57
C PHE A 145 6.73 -17.20 8.33
N LYS A 146 7.31 -17.78 7.27
CA LYS A 146 8.72 -17.59 6.91
C LYS A 146 9.06 -16.15 6.52
N ILE A 147 8.17 -15.45 5.82
CA ILE A 147 8.33 -14.01 5.57
C ILE A 147 8.37 -13.24 6.90
N GLY A 148 7.52 -13.59 7.85
CA GLY A 148 7.54 -13.06 9.21
C GLY A 148 8.88 -13.29 9.92
N GLU A 149 9.45 -14.49 9.82
CA GLU A 149 10.78 -14.79 10.36
C GLU A 149 11.87 -13.94 9.69
N MET A 150 11.83 -13.73 8.37
CA MET A 150 12.79 -12.88 7.66
C MET A 150 12.74 -11.42 8.16
N VAL A 151 11.54 -10.89 8.38
CA VAL A 151 11.34 -9.54 8.93
C VAL A 151 11.82 -9.48 10.37
N GLY A 152 11.46 -10.47 11.21
CA GLY A 152 11.86 -10.54 12.62
C GLY A 152 13.38 -10.61 12.81
N ARG A 153 14.07 -11.43 12.00
CA ARG A 153 15.53 -11.55 12.02
C ARG A 153 16.26 -10.47 11.21
N ARG A 154 15.52 -9.63 10.46
CA ARG A 154 16.04 -8.58 9.58
C ARG A 154 17.09 -9.07 8.58
N SER A 155 16.98 -10.33 8.15
CA SER A 155 17.87 -10.97 7.18
C SER A 155 17.06 -11.84 6.22
N ILE A 156 17.36 -11.73 4.93
CA ILE A 156 16.73 -12.55 3.89
C ILE A 156 17.27 -13.98 3.95
N ILE A 157 18.55 -14.16 4.27
CA ILE A 157 19.26 -15.45 4.25
C ILE A 157 19.85 -15.71 5.64
N GLY A 158 19.41 -16.80 6.27
CA GLY A 158 19.98 -17.29 7.54
C GLY A 158 19.97 -16.28 8.70
N TYR A 159 20.56 -16.71 9.82
CA TYR A 159 20.99 -15.81 10.88
C TYR A 159 22.41 -15.35 10.58
N LYS A 160 22.72 -14.09 10.89
CA LYS A 160 24.10 -13.61 10.85
C LYS A 160 24.83 -14.22 12.04
N LEU A 161 25.85 -15.02 11.75
CA LEU A 161 26.75 -15.61 12.73
C LEU A 161 28.02 -14.76 12.71
N ASP A 162 27.89 -13.50 13.12
CA ASP A 162 29.02 -12.57 13.30
C ASP A 162 29.31 -12.44 14.80
#